data_AF-A0A969YUY1-F1
#
_entry.id   AF-A0A969YUY1-F1
#
_cell.length_a   1.000
_cell.length_b   1.000
_cell.length_c   1.000
_cell.angle_alpha   90.00
_cell.angle_beta   90.00
_cell.angle_gamma   90.00
#
_symmetry.space_group_name_H-M   'P 1'
#
loop_
_entity.id
_entity.type
_entity.pdbx_description
1 polymer ?
#
loop_
_entity_poly.entity_id
_entity_poly.type
_entity_poly.pdbx_seq_one_letter_code
_entity_poly.pdbx_strand_id
1 'polypeptide(L)' 'MIKYILLLFVFASSYYTFTFGKSLWTDDQNKIGGFGAVLISFLSAAATVVFMLTGNE' A
#
# COMPACT_ATOMS: atom_id res chain seq x y z
N MET A 1 -18.34 -8.84 -7.06
CA MET A 1 -18.63 -7.85 -6.00
C MET A 1 -17.61 -7.89 -4.87
N ILE A 2 -17.46 -8.99 -4.12
CA ILE A 2 -16.50 -9.08 -2.99
C ILE A 2 -15.05 -8.74 -3.35
N LYS A 3 -14.56 -9.19 -4.52
CA LYS A 3 -13.19 -8.89 -5.00
C LYS A 3 -12.94 -7.38 -5.11
N TYR A 4 -13.89 -6.63 -5.67
CA TYR A 4 -13.77 -5.17 -5.83
C TYR A 4 -13.81 -4.43 -4.50
N ILE A 5 -14.59 -4.91 -3.52
CA ILE A 5 -14.62 -4.35 -2.17
C ILE A 5 -13.27 -4.54 -1.49
N LEU A 6 -12.69 -5.74 -1.56
CA LEU A 6 -11.35 -6.01 -1.02
C LEU A 6 -10.29 -5.13 -1.69
N LEU A 7 -10.37 -4.96 -3.01
CA LEU A 7 -9.48 -4.10 -3.78
C LEU A 7 -9.54 -2.64 -3.28
N LEU A 8 -10.73 -2.14 -3.02
CA LEU A 8 -10.94 -0.80 -2.48
C LEU A 8 -10.35 -0.65 -1.07
N PHE A 9 -10.53 -1.64 -0.18
CA PHE A 9 -9.94 -1.63 1.15
C PHE A 9 -8.40 -1.62 1.10
N VAL A 10 -7.82 -2.44 0.24
CA VAL A 10 -6.37 -2.47 0.07
C VAL A 10 -5.86 -1.15 -0.46
N PHE A 11 -6.50 -0.56 -1.47
CA PHE A 11 -6.10 0.75 -1.98
C PHE A 11 -6.20 1.85 -0.92
N ALA A 12 -7.28 1.87 -0.13
CA ALA A 12 -7.43 2.83 0.97
C ALA A 12 -6.32 2.65 2.02
N SER A 13 -6.01 1.40 2.40
CA SER A 13 -4.92 1.11 3.32
C SER A 13 -3.54 1.49 2.76
N SER A 14 -3.27 1.18 1.49
CA SER A 14 -2.02 1.55 0.82
C SER A 14 -1.87 3.08 0.72
N TYR A 15 -2.95 3.80 0.43
CA TYR A 15 -2.94 5.27 0.44
C TYR A 15 -2.59 5.81 1.82
N TYR A 16 -3.23 5.30 2.87
CA TYR A 16 -2.92 5.70 4.24
C TYR A 16 -1.45 5.42 4.62
N THR A 17 -0.95 4.22 4.32
CA THR A 17 0.45 3.84 4.57
C THR A 17 1.42 4.71 3.78
N PHE A 18 1.08 5.09 2.54
CA PHE A 18 1.88 6.03 1.76
C PHE A 18 1.94 7.41 2.42
N THR A 19 0.79 7.95 2.86
CA THR A 19 0.75 9.24 3.57
C THR A 19 1.51 9.20 4.90
N PHE A 20 1.43 8.08 5.62
CA PHE A 20 2.21 7.84 6.83
C PHE A 20 3.72 7.75 6.55
N GLY A 21 4.12 7.06 5.49
CA GLY A 21 5.53 7.03 5.07
C GLY A 21 6.05 8.41 4.70
N LYS A 22 5.21 9.26 4.10
CA LYS A 22 5.54 10.66 3.85
C LYS A 22 5.72 11.44 5.16
N SER A 23 4.82 11.31 6.14
CA SER A 23 4.96 12.03 7.42
C SER A 23 6.19 11.56 8.20
N LEU A 24 6.50 10.26 8.19
CA LEU A 24 7.75 9.72 8.76
C LEU A 24 8.98 10.36 8.13
N TRP A 25 8.94 10.62 6.82
CA TRP A 25 10.05 11.23 6.11
C TRP A 25 10.19 12.73 6.41
N THR A 26 9.08 13.48 6.41
CA THR A 26 9.10 14.95 6.52
C THR A 26 9.08 15.44 7.95
N ASP A 27 8.22 14.85 8.79
CA ASP A 27 7.87 15.38 10.11
C ASP A 27 8.76 14.74 11.18
N ASP A 28 8.88 13.40 11.15
CA ASP A 28 9.68 12.65 12.12
C ASP A 28 11.16 12.53 11.73
N GLN A 29 11.53 13.00 10.53
CA GLN A 29 12.85 12.88 9.90
C GLN A 29 13.41 11.44 9.82
N ASN A 30 12.56 10.43 10.00
CA ASN A 30 12.90 9.02 9.88
C ASN A 30 12.82 8.57 8.42
N LYS A 31 13.82 8.96 7.62
CA LYS A 31 13.86 8.67 6.18
C LYS A 31 13.85 7.18 5.86
N ILE A 32 14.50 6.34 6.67
CA ILE A 32 14.53 4.89 6.46
C ILE A 32 13.14 4.29 6.70
N GLY A 33 12.49 4.67 7.80
CA GLY A 33 11.12 4.25 8.10
C GLY A 33 10.12 4.74 7.04
N GLY A 34 10.24 6.00 6.63
CA GLY A 34 9.41 6.58 5.57
C GLY A 34 9.60 5.89 4.22
N PHE A 35 10.85 5.62 3.81
CA PHE A 35 11.14 4.85 2.61
C PHE A 35 10.52 3.47 2.64
N GLY A 36 10.71 2.75 3.76
CA GLY A 36 10.17 1.40 3.94
C GLY A 36 8.64 1.39 3.87
N ALA A 37 7.97 2.33 4.53
CA ALA A 37 6.51 2.44 4.49
C ALA A 37 5.97 2.72 3.08
N VAL A 38 6.61 3.64 2.34
CA VAL A 38 6.25 3.94 0.94
C VAL A 38 6.49 2.74 0.02
N LEU A 39 7.62 2.04 0.19
CA LEU A 39 7.93 0.86 -0.62
C LEU A 39 6.91 -0.27 -0.35
N ILE A 40 6.60 -0.54 0.92
CA ILE A 40 5.62 -1.55 1.32
C ILE A 40 4.22 -1.22 0.80
N SER A 41 3.81 0.05 0.80
CA SER A 41 2.49 0.44 0.30
C SER A 41 2.35 0.16 -1.21
N PHE A 42 3.40 0.44 -1.99
CA PHE A 42 3.48 0.12 -3.42
C PHE A 42 3.48 -1.39 -3.67
N LEU A 43 4.32 -2.15 -2.95
CA LEU A 43 4.39 -3.60 -3.10
C LEU A 43 3.07 -4.28 -2.73
N SER A 44 2.40 -3.82 -1.67
CA SER A 44 1.09 -4.37 -1.25
C SER A 44 -0.01 -4.10 -2.28
N ALA A 45 -0.03 -2.89 -2.85
CA ALA A 45 -0.97 -2.55 -3.91
C ALA A 45 -0.71 -3.38 -5.17
N ALA A 46 0.55 -3.47 -5.61
CA ALA A 46 0.94 -4.26 -6.78
C ALA A 46 0.64 -5.74 -6.60
N ALA A 47 1.02 -6.34 -5.46
CA ALA A 47 0.77 -7.75 -5.16
C ALA A 47 -0.73 -8.06 -5.15
N THR A 48 -1.55 -7.18 -4.58
CA THR A 48 -3.00 -7.35 -4.54
C THR A 48 -3.62 -7.30 -5.94
N VAL A 49 -3.19 -6.35 -6.77
CA VAL A 49 -3.65 -6.25 -8.15
C VAL A 49 -3.27 -7.51 -8.93
N VAL A 50 -2.00 -7.95 -8.82
CA VAL A 50 -1.54 -9.18 -9.49
C VAL A 50 -2.35 -10.39 -9.01
N PHE A 51 -2.46 -10.61 -7.70
CA PHE A 51 -3.18 -11.76 -7.15
C PHE A 51 -4.65 -11.77 -7.54
N MET A 52 -5.33 -10.63 -7.58
CA MET A 52 -6.74 -10.58 -7.99
C MET A 52 -6.94 -10.79 -9.50
N LEU A 53 -5.94 -10.48 -10.33
CA LEU A 53 -5.99 -10.69 -11.78
C LEU A 53 -5.56 -12.11 -12.17
N THR A 54 -4.58 -12.70 -11.48
CA THR A 54 -4.00 -14.02 -11.84
C THR A 54 -4.48 -15.17 -10.97
N GLY A 55 -4.97 -14.93 -9.75
CA GLY A 55 -5.45 -15.95 -8.81
C GLY A 55 -6.85 -16.49 -9.11
N ASN A 56 -7.22 -16.63 -10.39
CA ASN A 56 -8.50 -17.20 -10.84
C ASN A 56 -8.36 -18.64 -11.37
N GLU A 57 -7.25 -19.32 -11.10
CA GLU A 57 -7.09 -20.76 -11.38
C GLU A 57 -7.70 -21.62 -10.28
#